data_AF-A0A6A6JDC9-F1
#
_entry.id   AF-A0A6A6JDC9-F1
#
_cell.length_a   1.000
_cell.length_b   1.000
_cell.length_c   1.000
_cell.angle_alpha   90.00
_cell.angle_beta   90.00
_cell.angle_gamma   90.00
#
_symmetry.space_group_name_H-M   'P 1'
#
loop_
_entity.id
_entity.type
_entity.pdbx_description
1 polymer ?
#
loop_
_entity_poly.entity_id
_entity_poly.type
_entity_poly.pdbx_seq_one_letter_code
_entity_poly.pdbx_strand_id
1 'polypeptide(L)'
;MARESGREMDVDIVSSGTGDATGRDAAVRNERAPATPIDLPAEQLIKNLRILFHKHLDEFDRLLDRTTGLCEPGESYYDFEVGDSLLLLRERVWNCGSTIDDDTIKNASKAAKKLVECWQAGLKVKEILPGVFQDEDIFGIYKLSLAKSPVRPFNDVQKEAVHYLKPEDQSTGIHRLQPPEKSQALSLISALLQHWSPAPNEDTYLAFGYAACSNDVEISHLNGLYHKLLIQCVDKVEMFQALWMALKSNTMVSFFEQNGFHRTALDCISGPVRYFVFPPNKRPSVFRHIAFIRASALTEPPPVLRRDYGYQLCKQREEVEKLKKIYGHILRNRDPCALHNSCVGRQLWQLVLETKAPVDLQKDRRFFVNIAPHPELGFESGPDGLKGYEGQLFKKRM
;
A
#
# COMPACT_ATOMS: atom_id res chain seq x y z
N MET A 1 23.87 -15.06 62.93
CA MET A 1 24.11 -14.88 64.37
C MET A 1 24.80 -13.54 64.56
N ALA A 2 24.13 -12.62 65.29
CA ALA A 2 24.64 -11.47 66.05
C ALA A 2 25.55 -10.44 65.33
N ARG A 3 25.53 -9.12 65.56
CA ARG A 3 24.82 -8.16 66.43
C ARG A 3 25.35 -6.78 65.96
N GLU A 4 24.48 -5.81 65.65
CA GLU A 4 24.12 -4.64 66.47
C GLU A 4 25.13 -3.47 66.56
N SER A 5 24.51 -2.28 66.65
CA SER A 5 24.98 -0.95 67.10
C SER A 5 25.58 -0.04 65.99
N GLY A 6 25.08 1.16 65.73
CA GLY A 6 24.16 2.03 66.46
C GLY A 6 24.91 3.21 67.06
N ARG A 7 24.73 4.41 66.50
CA ARG A 7 24.77 5.69 67.24
C ARG A 7 24.31 6.86 66.38
N GLU A 8 23.12 7.35 66.71
CA GLU A 8 22.69 8.74 66.57
C GLU A 8 23.45 9.64 67.55
N MET A 9 23.60 10.92 67.20
CA MET A 9 23.46 12.01 68.17
C MET A 9 23.08 13.31 67.44
N ASP A 10 21.87 13.77 67.73
CA ASP A 10 21.34 15.12 67.51
C ASP A 10 22.19 16.19 68.18
N VAL A 11 22.18 17.43 67.63
CA VAL A 11 21.98 18.67 68.40
C VAL A 11 21.44 19.77 67.46
N ASP A 12 20.20 20.20 67.73
CA ASP A 12 19.59 21.47 67.30
C ASP A 12 20.33 22.69 67.88
N ILE A 13 20.34 23.83 67.19
CA ILE A 13 20.17 25.18 67.78
C ILE A 13 20.00 26.25 66.66
N VAL A 14 18.78 26.82 66.62
CA VAL A 14 18.36 28.23 66.56
C VAL A 14 19.31 29.28 65.91
N SER A 15 18.83 30.01 64.90
CA SER A 15 18.54 31.47 64.97
C SER A 15 18.45 32.17 63.61
N SER A 16 17.52 33.11 63.55
CA SER A 16 17.16 34.11 62.54
C SER A 16 18.27 35.01 61.97
N GLY A 17 18.04 35.54 60.76
CA GLY A 17 18.65 36.78 60.24
C GLY A 17 18.52 36.91 58.71
N THR A 18 17.46 37.53 58.19
CA THR A 18 17.47 38.84 57.51
C THR A 18 18.52 39.06 56.41
N GLY A 19 18.04 39.36 55.20
CA GLY A 19 18.51 40.56 54.49
C GLY A 19 19.48 40.36 53.32
N ASP A 20 18.89 40.28 52.14
CA ASP A 20 19.15 41.16 50.99
C ASP A 20 20.50 41.18 50.22
N ALA A 21 20.39 41.69 49.00
CA ALA A 21 21.44 42.14 48.08
C ALA A 21 22.09 41.11 47.12
N THR A 22 21.34 40.85 46.05
CA THR A 22 21.76 41.03 44.64
C THR A 22 23.27 41.07 44.32
N GLY A 23 23.76 40.02 43.66
CA GLY A 23 24.96 40.03 42.82
C GLY A 23 24.76 39.09 41.64
N ARG A 24 24.43 39.63 40.46
CA ARG A 24 24.25 38.88 39.21
C ARG A 24 25.62 38.58 38.60
N ASP A 25 25.99 37.31 38.56
CA ASP A 25 27.05 36.80 37.69
C ASP A 25 26.50 36.42 36.32
N ALA A 26 27.30 36.75 35.31
CA ALA A 26 27.04 36.60 33.89
C ALA A 26 27.02 35.12 33.47
N ALA A 27 25.87 34.67 32.95
CA ALA A 27 25.78 33.45 32.16
C ALA A 27 25.70 33.83 30.68
N VAL A 28 26.79 33.60 29.96
CA VAL A 28 26.86 33.65 28.49
C VAL A 28 25.95 32.55 27.93
N ARG A 29 24.74 32.92 27.51
CA ARG A 29 23.86 32.09 26.68
C ARG A 29 24.20 32.36 25.21
N ASN A 30 24.67 31.31 24.54
CA ASN A 30 24.88 31.29 23.10
C ASN A 30 23.50 31.13 22.43
N GLU A 31 22.81 32.24 22.17
CA GLU A 31 21.57 32.26 21.40
C GLU A 31 21.90 31.99 19.93
N ARG A 32 21.70 30.74 19.48
CA ARG A 32 21.57 30.45 18.05
C ARG A 32 20.32 31.15 17.54
N ALA A 33 20.51 32.16 16.70
CA ALA A 33 19.43 32.84 16.00
C ALA A 33 18.57 31.81 15.23
N PRO A 34 17.23 31.93 15.27
CA PRO A 34 16.35 31.09 14.47
C PRO A 34 16.65 31.34 12.99
N ALA A 35 16.91 30.27 12.24
CA ALA A 35 17.10 30.35 10.80
C ALA A 35 15.84 30.94 10.16
N THR A 36 15.95 32.13 9.60
CA THR A 36 14.87 32.79 8.87
C THR A 36 14.47 31.93 7.67
N PRO A 37 13.16 31.71 7.42
CA PRO A 37 12.72 31.02 6.21
C PRO A 37 13.23 31.76 4.98
N ILE A 38 13.97 31.04 4.14
CA ILE A 38 14.42 31.56 2.85
C ILE A 38 13.21 31.52 1.92
N ASP A 39 12.62 32.68 1.65
CA ASP A 39 11.49 32.83 0.72
C ASP A 39 12.04 33.01 -0.69
N LEU A 40 12.31 31.88 -1.38
CA LEU A 40 12.76 31.88 -2.76
C LEU A 40 11.59 31.54 -3.68
N PRO A 41 11.46 32.24 -4.83
CA PRO A 41 10.49 31.86 -5.87
C PRO A 41 10.69 30.40 -6.32
N ALA A 42 9.59 29.68 -6.56
CA ALA A 42 9.56 28.28 -6.99
C ALA A 42 10.53 27.97 -8.15
N GLU A 43 10.61 28.85 -9.15
CA GLU A 43 11.51 28.70 -10.30
C GLU A 43 12.98 28.72 -9.90
N GLN A 44 13.37 29.60 -8.97
CA GLN A 44 14.73 29.69 -8.47
C GLN A 44 15.09 28.49 -7.59
N LEU A 45 14.10 27.94 -6.86
CA LEU A 45 14.26 26.74 -6.05
C LEU A 45 14.40 25.47 -6.91
N ILE A 46 13.58 25.33 -7.95
CA ILE A 46 13.74 24.26 -8.96
C ILE A 46 15.11 24.37 -9.65
N LYS A 47 15.54 25.58 -10.00
CA LYS A 47 16.88 25.81 -10.58
C LYS A 47 17.99 25.42 -9.61
N ASN A 48 17.87 25.76 -8.33
CA ASN A 48 18.84 25.38 -7.30
C ASN A 48 18.86 23.87 -7.04
N LEU A 49 17.69 23.21 -7.02
CA LEU A 49 17.60 21.75 -6.93
C LEU A 49 18.25 21.10 -8.15
N ARG A 50 17.98 21.57 -9.37
CA ARG A 50 18.65 21.09 -10.59
C ARG A 50 20.16 21.24 -10.51
N ILE A 51 20.67 22.38 -10.05
CA ILE A 51 22.11 22.60 -9.86
C ILE A 51 22.68 21.63 -8.81
N LEU A 52 21.98 21.43 -7.69
CA LEU A 52 22.38 20.49 -6.64
C LEU A 52 22.43 19.05 -7.18
N PHE A 53 21.36 18.61 -7.85
CA PHE A 53 21.29 17.30 -8.49
C PHE A 53 22.36 17.10 -9.54
N HIS A 54 22.65 18.12 -10.36
CA HIS A 54 23.67 18.03 -11.40
C HIS A 54 25.08 18.00 -10.81
N LYS A 55 25.34 18.80 -9.76
CA LYS A 55 26.62 18.86 -9.06
C LYS A 55 26.94 17.56 -8.32
N HIS A 56 25.92 16.85 -7.87
CA HIS A 56 26.02 15.63 -7.07
C HIS A 56 25.44 14.41 -7.80
N LEU A 57 25.32 14.45 -9.13
CA LEU A 57 24.62 13.44 -9.92
C LEU A 57 25.23 12.06 -9.74
N ASP A 58 26.55 11.96 -9.83
CA ASP A 58 27.28 10.71 -9.63
C ASP A 58 27.11 10.14 -8.22
N GLU A 59 26.99 10.99 -7.20
CA GLU A 59 26.80 10.57 -5.81
C GLU A 59 25.37 10.11 -5.57
N PHE A 60 24.41 10.76 -6.23
CA PHE A 60 23.00 10.41 -6.18
C PHE A 60 22.71 9.13 -6.96
N ASP A 61 23.31 8.95 -8.14
CA ASP A 61 23.25 7.72 -8.93
C ASP A 61 23.92 6.56 -8.17
N ARG A 62 25.09 6.78 -7.53
CA ARG A 62 25.69 5.78 -6.62
C ARG A 62 24.82 5.47 -5.41
N LEU A 63 24.09 6.46 -4.87
CA LEU A 63 23.17 6.25 -3.75
C LEU A 63 21.98 5.42 -4.21
N LEU A 64 21.40 5.74 -5.38
CA LEU A 64 20.32 4.99 -6.02
C LEU A 64 20.73 3.57 -6.37
N ASP A 65 21.89 3.36 -6.97
CA ASP A 65 22.42 2.01 -7.29
C ASP A 65 22.58 1.16 -6.01
N ARG A 66 22.96 1.79 -4.90
CA ARG A 66 23.11 1.14 -3.59
C ARG A 66 21.78 0.92 -2.86
N THR A 67 20.80 1.80 -3.01
CA THR A 67 19.49 1.70 -2.33
C THR A 67 18.46 0.89 -3.13
N THR A 68 18.59 0.80 -4.45
CA THR A 68 17.69 0.03 -5.34
C THR A 68 18.21 -1.38 -5.64
N GLY A 69 19.39 -1.75 -5.12
CA GLY A 69 19.87 -3.14 -5.10
C GLY A 69 20.37 -3.67 -6.44
N LEU A 70 21.06 -2.85 -7.25
CA LEU A 70 21.62 -3.30 -8.54
C LEU A 70 23.08 -3.76 -8.49
N CYS A 71 23.72 -3.87 -7.32
CA CYS A 71 25.09 -4.39 -7.20
C CYS A 71 25.23 -5.57 -6.22
N GLU A 72 26.04 -6.54 -6.69
CA GLU A 72 26.58 -7.80 -6.14
C GLU A 72 25.95 -8.51 -4.92
N PRO A 73 25.89 -9.87 -4.95
CA PRO A 73 25.25 -10.65 -3.91
C PRO A 73 26.07 -10.62 -2.62
N GLY A 74 25.52 -9.99 -1.57
CA GLY A 74 26.05 -10.13 -0.21
C GLY A 74 25.88 -8.90 0.68
N GLU A 75 25.64 -7.71 0.14
CA GLU A 75 25.53 -6.48 0.94
C GLU A 75 24.41 -5.57 0.45
N SER A 76 23.16 -5.83 0.84
CA SER A 76 22.14 -4.78 0.78
C SER A 76 21.05 -5.01 1.83
N TYR A 77 21.06 -4.13 2.84
CA TYR A 77 19.97 -3.87 3.76
C TYR A 77 19.74 -2.35 3.71
N TYR A 78 19.14 -1.87 2.64
CA TYR A 78 18.74 -0.45 2.52
C TYR A 78 17.33 -0.32 1.94
N ASP A 79 16.67 0.73 2.41
CA ASP A 79 15.23 0.96 2.39
C ASP A 79 14.74 1.34 0.99
N PHE A 80 14.02 0.42 0.32
CA PHE A 80 13.48 0.59 -1.04
C PHE A 80 12.63 1.86 -1.17
N GLU A 81 11.94 2.27 -0.10
CA GLU A 81 11.08 3.46 -0.07
C GLU A 81 11.87 4.77 -0.29
N VAL A 82 13.13 4.80 0.14
CA VAL A 82 14.02 5.96 -0.03
C VAL A 82 14.55 6.01 -1.46
N GLY A 83 14.92 4.86 -2.03
CA GLY A 83 15.31 4.75 -3.44
C GLY A 83 14.20 5.24 -4.36
N ASP A 84 12.97 4.77 -4.14
CA ASP A 84 11.80 5.15 -4.93
C ASP A 84 11.43 6.62 -4.76
N SER A 85 11.49 7.16 -3.53
CA SER A 85 11.22 8.58 -3.28
C SER A 85 12.25 9.50 -3.96
N LEU A 86 13.52 9.10 -3.98
CA LEU A 86 14.60 9.83 -4.64
C LEU A 86 14.53 9.72 -6.17
N LEU A 87 14.14 8.56 -6.71
CA LEU A 87 13.84 8.36 -8.14
C LEU A 87 12.66 9.22 -8.58
N LEU A 88 11.56 9.22 -7.82
CA LEU A 88 10.38 10.05 -8.11
C LEU A 88 10.72 11.54 -8.11
N LEU A 89 11.54 11.97 -7.15
CA LEU A 89 11.99 13.34 -7.03
C LEU A 89 12.89 13.74 -8.22
N ARG A 90 13.83 12.87 -8.60
CA ARG A 90 14.70 13.05 -9.77
C ARG A 90 13.89 13.16 -11.05
N GLU A 91 12.99 12.21 -11.32
CA GLU A 91 12.17 12.21 -12.53
C GLU A 91 11.32 13.48 -12.64
N ARG A 92 10.78 14.00 -11.54
CA ARG A 92 9.93 15.20 -11.55
C ARG A 92 10.71 16.50 -11.70
N VAL A 93 11.84 16.65 -11.01
CA VAL A 93 12.72 17.82 -11.16
C VAL A 93 13.24 17.93 -12.60
N TRP A 94 13.43 16.79 -13.26
CA TRP A 94 13.94 16.70 -14.62
C TRP A 94 12.86 16.79 -15.71
N ASN A 95 11.68 16.20 -15.49
CA ASN A 95 10.64 16.04 -16.53
C ASN A 95 9.47 17.03 -16.45
N CYS A 96 9.29 17.81 -15.37
CA CYS A 96 8.18 18.77 -15.28
C CYS A 96 8.55 20.15 -15.85
N GLY A 97 7.74 20.61 -16.82
CA GLY A 97 7.58 22.01 -17.14
C GLY A 97 6.73 22.71 -16.07
N SER A 98 7.28 23.75 -15.46
CA SER A 98 6.68 24.90 -14.75
C SER A 98 5.49 24.78 -13.76
N THR A 99 4.87 23.62 -13.49
CA THR A 99 3.67 23.55 -12.61
C THR A 99 3.82 22.56 -11.45
N ILE A 100 4.71 22.85 -10.52
CA ILE A 100 4.73 22.22 -9.19
C ILE A 100 4.23 23.27 -8.18
N ASP A 101 3.33 22.90 -7.26
CA ASP A 101 2.86 23.83 -6.22
C ASP A 101 3.94 24.08 -5.16
N ASP A 102 3.84 25.25 -4.53
CA ASP A 102 4.84 25.73 -3.57
C ASP A 102 5.00 24.81 -2.36
N ASP A 103 3.93 24.15 -1.91
CA ASP A 103 3.99 23.22 -0.76
C ASP A 103 4.77 21.94 -1.09
N THR A 104 4.56 21.36 -2.28
CA THR A 104 5.33 20.20 -2.76
C THR A 104 6.80 20.55 -2.95
N ILE A 105 7.10 21.72 -3.54
CA ILE A 105 8.48 22.20 -3.68
C ILE A 105 9.11 22.41 -2.30
N LYS A 106 8.39 23.01 -1.36
CA LYS A 106 8.86 23.28 0.00
C LYS A 106 9.13 22.00 0.79
N ASN A 107 8.27 21.00 0.68
CA ASN A 107 8.45 19.70 1.34
C ASN A 107 9.64 18.93 0.74
N ALA A 108 9.74 18.86 -0.58
CA ALA A 108 10.88 18.26 -1.27
C ALA A 108 12.19 18.96 -0.93
N SER A 109 12.19 20.30 -0.87
CA SER A 109 13.37 21.09 -0.51
C SER A 109 13.78 20.90 0.95
N LYS A 110 12.81 20.79 1.86
CA LYS A 110 13.05 20.50 3.27
C LYS A 110 13.66 19.11 3.45
N ALA A 111 13.14 18.10 2.75
CA ALA A 111 13.69 16.75 2.74
C ALA A 111 15.12 16.70 2.15
N ALA A 112 15.32 17.32 0.98
CA ALA A 112 16.63 17.38 0.32
C ALA A 112 17.67 18.12 1.17
N LYS A 113 17.32 19.27 1.77
CA LYS A 113 18.19 20.03 2.67
C LYS A 113 18.60 19.19 3.88
N LYS A 114 17.66 18.48 4.50
CA LYS A 114 17.93 17.66 5.68
C LYS A 114 18.79 16.44 5.35
N LEU A 115 18.60 15.83 4.18
CA LEU A 115 19.48 14.77 3.66
C LEU A 115 20.91 15.28 3.47
N VAL A 116 21.09 16.47 2.88
CA VAL A 116 22.42 17.09 2.68
C VAL A 116 23.09 17.43 4.02
N GLU A 117 22.36 18.05 4.96
CA GLU A 117 22.88 18.40 6.29
C GLU A 117 23.35 17.17 7.07
N CYS A 118 22.55 16.10 7.05
CA CYS A 118 22.91 14.88 7.73
C CYS A 118 24.07 14.13 7.06
N TRP A 119 24.16 14.15 5.72
CA TRP A 119 25.32 13.61 5.00
C TRP A 119 26.60 14.38 5.31
N GLN A 120 26.54 15.72 5.32
CA GLN A 120 27.68 16.58 5.70
C GLN A 120 28.13 16.37 7.15
N ALA A 121 27.21 15.98 8.03
CA ALA A 121 27.52 15.61 9.41
C ALA A 121 28.15 14.21 9.55
N GLY A 122 28.38 13.50 8.45
CA GLY A 122 28.94 12.14 8.46
C GLY A 122 27.98 11.09 9.04
N LEU A 123 26.70 11.44 9.19
CA LEU A 123 25.69 10.51 9.67
C LEU A 123 25.45 9.42 8.62
N LYS A 124 25.34 8.19 9.08
CA LYS A 124 24.97 7.07 8.20
C LYS A 124 23.49 7.21 7.89
N VAL A 125 23.08 6.98 6.64
CA VAL A 125 21.68 7.13 6.16
C VAL A 125 20.65 6.50 7.11
N LYS A 126 20.96 5.36 7.73
CA LYS A 126 20.11 4.69 8.74
C LYS A 126 19.79 5.52 10.01
N GLU A 127 20.62 6.48 10.37
CA GLU A 127 20.44 7.40 11.52
C GLU A 127 19.66 8.67 11.13
N ILE A 128 19.54 8.92 9.82
CA ILE A 128 18.93 10.10 9.22
C ILE A 128 17.41 9.88 9.04
N LEU A 129 17.02 8.68 8.59
CA LEU A 129 15.69 8.41 8.04
C LEU A 129 14.51 8.63 9.00
N PRO A 130 14.51 8.13 10.26
CA PRO A 130 13.36 8.30 11.16
C PRO A 130 13.07 9.76 11.53
N GLY A 131 14.04 10.66 11.33
CA GLY A 131 13.89 12.08 11.60
C GLY A 131 13.51 12.91 10.38
N VAL A 132 13.83 12.46 9.16
CA VAL A 132 13.64 13.26 7.92
C VAL A 132 12.28 13.03 7.29
N PHE A 133 11.81 11.80 7.28
CA PHE A 133 10.54 11.40 6.71
C PHE A 133 9.71 10.79 7.83
N GLN A 134 8.68 11.49 8.30
CA GLN A 134 7.60 10.78 8.98
C GLN A 134 6.77 10.07 7.91
N ASP A 135 6.22 8.90 8.21
CA ASP A 135 5.46 8.09 7.23
C ASP A 135 4.45 8.95 6.44
N GLU A 136 3.82 9.97 7.04
CA GLU A 136 2.87 10.83 6.34
C GLU A 136 3.47 11.70 5.21
N ASP A 137 4.77 12.03 5.24
CA ASP A 137 5.42 12.97 4.29
C ASP A 137 5.72 12.31 2.92
N ILE A 138 6.15 11.04 2.91
CA ILE A 138 6.44 10.28 1.66
C ILE A 138 5.14 9.95 0.93
N PHE A 139 4.11 9.52 1.67
CA PHE A 139 2.78 9.27 1.12
C PHE A 139 2.12 10.56 0.59
N GLY A 140 2.38 11.71 1.23
CA GLY A 140 1.96 13.01 0.74
C GLY A 140 2.50 13.30 -0.67
N ILE A 141 3.80 13.08 -0.91
CA ILE A 141 4.45 13.32 -2.21
C ILE A 141 3.92 12.37 -3.29
N TYR A 142 3.70 11.08 -2.97
CA TYR A 142 3.16 10.11 -3.93
C TYR A 142 1.67 10.34 -4.24
N LYS A 143 0.87 10.74 -3.24
CA LYS A 143 -0.56 11.06 -3.41
C LYS A 143 -0.77 12.37 -4.16
N LEU A 144 0.06 13.39 -3.91
CA LEU A 144 0.12 14.62 -4.70
C LEU A 144 0.67 14.36 -6.11
N SER A 145 1.48 13.31 -6.28
CA SER A 145 2.03 12.90 -7.56
C SER A 145 0.97 12.38 -8.53
N LEU A 146 0.11 11.48 -8.06
CA LEU A 146 -0.97 10.90 -8.84
C LEU A 146 -2.14 11.86 -9.09
N ALA A 147 -2.32 12.87 -8.23
CA ALA A 147 -3.44 13.80 -8.31
C ALA A 147 -3.32 14.87 -9.44
N LYS A 148 -2.16 15.02 -10.09
CA LYS A 148 -1.87 16.15 -10.99
C LYS A 148 -1.51 15.81 -12.43
N SER A 149 -1.35 14.53 -12.80
CA SER A 149 -1.35 14.18 -14.21
C SER A 149 -2.76 14.40 -14.77
N PRO A 150 -2.94 15.16 -15.87
CA PRO A 150 -4.25 15.31 -16.48
C PRO A 150 -4.80 13.91 -16.78
N VAL A 151 -5.99 13.61 -16.26
CA VAL A 151 -6.67 12.34 -16.51
C VAL A 151 -6.80 12.20 -18.03
N ARG A 152 -6.05 11.25 -18.61
CA ARG A 152 -6.11 11.02 -20.05
C ARG A 152 -7.52 10.55 -20.38
N PRO A 153 -8.12 11.04 -21.48
CA PRO A 153 -9.40 10.53 -21.93
C PRO A 153 -9.33 9.01 -22.08
N PHE A 154 -10.34 8.29 -21.58
CA PHE A 154 -10.39 6.83 -21.60
C PHE A 154 -10.16 6.25 -23.01
N ASN A 155 -10.67 6.92 -24.05
CA ASN A 155 -10.51 6.51 -25.44
C ASN A 155 -9.04 6.53 -25.91
N ASP A 156 -8.22 7.45 -25.40
CA ASP A 156 -6.81 7.55 -25.80
C ASP A 156 -5.99 6.45 -25.15
N VAL A 157 -6.28 6.16 -23.87
CA VAL A 157 -5.69 5.04 -23.14
C VAL A 157 -6.04 3.71 -23.79
N GLN A 158 -7.29 3.53 -24.22
CA GLN A 158 -7.70 2.32 -24.92
C GLN A 158 -6.98 2.14 -26.26
N LYS A 159 -6.82 3.21 -27.06
CA LYS A 159 -6.06 3.16 -28.31
C LYS A 159 -4.61 2.74 -28.07
N GLU A 160 -3.99 3.27 -27.03
CA GLU A 160 -2.62 2.89 -26.66
C GLU A 160 -2.54 1.43 -26.18
N ALA A 161 -3.47 1.01 -25.31
CA ALA A 161 -3.51 -0.36 -24.79
C ALA A 161 -3.70 -1.40 -25.90
N VAL A 162 -4.46 -1.09 -26.96
CA VAL A 162 -4.66 -1.98 -28.11
C VAL A 162 -3.33 -2.38 -28.78
N HIS A 163 -2.28 -1.55 -28.72
CA HIS A 163 -0.97 -1.90 -29.29
C HIS A 163 -0.22 -3.01 -28.54
N TYR A 164 -0.69 -3.42 -27.36
CA TYR A 164 -0.18 -4.59 -26.64
C TYR A 164 -0.78 -5.90 -27.17
N LEU A 165 -1.87 -5.82 -27.94
CA LEU A 165 -2.52 -6.97 -28.53
C LEU A 165 -1.83 -7.38 -29.83
N LYS A 166 -1.88 -8.68 -30.14
CA LYS A 166 -1.53 -9.18 -31.46
C LYS A 166 -2.47 -8.60 -32.52
N PRO A 167 -2.04 -8.42 -33.78
CA PRO A 167 -2.84 -7.78 -34.83
C PRO A 167 -4.25 -8.34 -34.98
N GLU A 168 -4.43 -9.66 -34.83
CA GLU A 168 -5.72 -10.34 -34.89
C GLU A 168 -6.73 -9.90 -33.82
N ASP A 169 -6.26 -9.40 -32.68
CA ASP A 169 -7.10 -9.00 -31.55
C ASP A 169 -7.32 -7.49 -31.46
N GLN A 170 -6.59 -6.67 -32.23
CA GLN A 170 -6.60 -5.21 -32.07
C GLN A 170 -7.96 -4.56 -32.38
N SER A 171 -8.80 -5.21 -33.18
CA SER A 171 -10.17 -4.77 -33.49
C SER A 171 -11.21 -5.31 -32.50
N THR A 172 -10.80 -6.19 -31.58
CA THR A 172 -11.71 -6.82 -30.61
C THR A 172 -11.84 -5.92 -29.38
N GLY A 173 -13.07 -5.49 -29.08
CA GLY A 173 -13.34 -4.72 -27.86
C GLY A 173 -12.94 -5.49 -26.59
N ILE A 174 -12.44 -4.78 -25.57
CA ILE A 174 -11.83 -5.37 -24.37
C ILE A 174 -12.68 -6.51 -23.75
N HIS A 175 -13.98 -6.29 -23.56
CA HIS A 175 -14.91 -7.27 -22.96
C HIS A 175 -15.19 -8.50 -23.84
N ARG A 176 -14.81 -8.47 -25.11
CA ARG A 176 -14.97 -9.58 -26.07
C ARG A 176 -13.68 -10.39 -26.23
N LEU A 177 -12.56 -9.93 -25.69
CA LEU A 177 -11.30 -10.67 -25.74
C LEU A 177 -11.47 -12.00 -25.00
N GLN A 178 -11.01 -13.06 -25.65
CA GLN A 178 -10.95 -14.40 -25.08
C GLN A 178 -9.50 -14.87 -25.03
N PRO A 179 -9.11 -15.59 -23.97
CA PRO A 179 -9.91 -15.94 -22.78
C PRO A 179 -10.07 -14.73 -21.81
N PRO A 180 -10.89 -14.83 -20.74
CA PRO A 180 -11.14 -13.72 -19.81
C PRO A 180 -9.88 -13.09 -19.21
N GLU A 181 -8.83 -13.89 -18.97
CA GLU A 181 -7.55 -13.43 -18.44
C GLU A 181 -6.88 -12.40 -19.36
N LYS A 182 -7.11 -12.51 -20.67
CA LYS A 182 -6.60 -11.57 -21.67
C LYS A 182 -7.30 -10.21 -21.57
N SER A 183 -8.63 -10.21 -21.37
CA SER A 183 -9.37 -8.97 -21.09
C SER A 183 -8.90 -8.35 -19.78
N GLN A 184 -8.71 -9.14 -18.73
CA GLN A 184 -8.23 -8.66 -17.42
C GLN A 184 -6.83 -8.05 -17.53
N ALA A 185 -5.91 -8.69 -18.26
CA ALA A 185 -4.58 -8.17 -18.50
C ALA A 185 -4.60 -6.83 -19.27
N LEU A 186 -5.48 -6.69 -20.27
CA LEU A 186 -5.61 -5.42 -21.00
C LEU A 186 -6.23 -4.33 -20.13
N SER A 187 -7.15 -4.69 -19.23
CA SER A 187 -7.70 -3.76 -18.22
C SER A 187 -6.61 -3.30 -17.25
N LEU A 188 -5.70 -4.19 -16.82
CA LEU A 188 -4.55 -3.82 -16.00
C LEU A 188 -3.65 -2.81 -16.73
N ILE A 189 -3.28 -3.08 -17.99
CA ILE A 189 -2.47 -2.13 -18.80
C ILE A 189 -3.17 -0.77 -18.90
N SER A 190 -4.47 -0.76 -19.15
CA SER A 190 -5.26 0.47 -19.24
C SER A 190 -5.22 1.27 -17.93
N ALA A 191 -5.24 0.60 -16.77
CA ALA A 191 -5.08 1.26 -15.47
C ALA A 191 -3.65 1.79 -15.29
N LEU A 192 -2.62 1.00 -15.61
CA LEU A 192 -1.22 1.37 -15.47
C LEU A 192 -0.80 2.54 -16.36
N LEU A 193 -1.32 2.60 -17.58
CA LEU A 193 -1.14 3.74 -18.48
C LEU A 193 -1.73 5.04 -17.91
N GLN A 194 -2.71 4.94 -17.03
CA GLN A 194 -3.27 6.09 -16.29
C GLN A 194 -2.55 6.33 -14.96
N HIS A 195 -1.52 5.55 -14.64
CA HIS A 195 -0.86 5.49 -13.34
C HIS A 195 -1.82 5.15 -12.19
N TRP A 196 -2.89 4.41 -12.49
CA TRP A 196 -3.87 3.97 -11.51
C TRP A 196 -3.68 2.50 -11.17
N SER A 197 -4.12 2.12 -9.98
CA SER A 197 -4.36 0.71 -9.66
C SER A 197 -5.77 0.33 -10.14
N PRO A 198 -6.01 -0.96 -10.47
CA PRO A 198 -7.36 -1.44 -10.74
C PRO A 198 -8.31 -1.11 -9.59
N ALA A 199 -9.58 -0.87 -9.88
CA ALA A 199 -10.54 -0.55 -8.83
C ALA A 199 -10.96 -1.83 -8.06
N PRO A 200 -11.21 -1.79 -6.74
CA PRO A 200 -11.54 -3.01 -5.97
C PRO A 200 -12.79 -3.76 -6.41
N ASN A 201 -13.68 -3.13 -7.18
CA ASN A 201 -14.87 -3.74 -7.78
C ASN A 201 -14.62 -4.41 -9.13
N GLU A 202 -13.42 -4.33 -9.68
CA GLU A 202 -13.05 -4.92 -10.97
C GLU A 202 -12.45 -6.32 -10.79
N ASP A 203 -12.76 -7.24 -11.70
CA ASP A 203 -12.16 -8.58 -11.68
C ASP A 203 -10.63 -8.54 -11.81
N THR A 204 -10.10 -7.53 -12.51
CA THR A 204 -8.66 -7.25 -12.63
C THR A 204 -7.98 -7.10 -11.27
N TYR A 205 -8.64 -6.48 -10.30
CA TYR A 205 -8.10 -6.27 -8.95
C TYR A 205 -7.86 -7.59 -8.23
N LEU A 206 -8.78 -8.54 -8.38
CA LEU A 206 -8.63 -9.89 -7.84
C LEU A 206 -7.64 -10.70 -8.66
N ALA A 207 -7.79 -10.69 -9.98
CA ALA A 207 -6.98 -11.49 -10.90
C ALA A 207 -5.47 -11.26 -10.70
N PHE A 208 -5.07 -10.01 -10.48
CA PHE A 208 -3.66 -9.62 -10.30
C PHE A 208 -3.22 -9.46 -8.85
N GLY A 209 -4.00 -9.96 -7.89
CA GLY A 209 -3.57 -10.12 -6.50
C GLY A 209 -3.61 -8.85 -5.64
N TYR A 210 -4.14 -7.74 -6.13
CA TYR A 210 -4.23 -6.48 -5.36
C TYR A 210 -5.08 -6.64 -4.09
N ALA A 211 -6.07 -7.53 -4.10
CA ALA A 211 -6.86 -7.84 -2.92
C ALA A 211 -6.06 -8.53 -1.79
N ALA A 212 -4.90 -9.10 -2.10
CA ALA A 212 -4.01 -9.71 -1.12
C ALA A 212 -2.98 -8.73 -0.56
N CYS A 213 -2.82 -7.54 -1.15
CA CYS A 213 -2.01 -6.47 -0.57
C CYS A 213 -2.60 -6.04 0.78
N SER A 214 -1.78 -5.91 1.82
CA SER A 214 -2.23 -5.58 3.18
C SER A 214 -2.69 -4.11 3.31
N ASN A 215 -2.06 -3.21 2.56
CA ASN A 215 -2.23 -1.76 2.63
C ASN A 215 -1.94 -1.11 1.26
N ASP A 216 -2.08 0.21 1.21
CA ASP A 216 -1.85 1.00 0.00
C ASP A 216 -0.38 1.00 -0.45
N VAL A 217 0.57 0.78 0.49
CA VAL A 217 2.00 0.68 0.20
C VAL A 217 2.29 -0.53 -0.68
N GLU A 218 1.81 -1.71 -0.26
CA GLU A 218 1.95 -2.93 -1.03
C GLU A 218 1.21 -2.85 -2.38
N ILE A 219 0.06 -2.16 -2.43
CA ILE A 219 -0.64 -1.90 -3.70
C ILE A 219 0.25 -1.08 -4.62
N SER A 220 0.90 -0.04 -4.09
CA SER A 220 1.80 0.82 -4.85
C SER A 220 3.02 0.04 -5.37
N HIS A 221 3.68 -0.76 -4.52
CA HIS A 221 4.78 -1.62 -4.93
C HIS A 221 4.35 -2.60 -6.02
N LEU A 222 3.21 -3.29 -5.85
CA LEU A 222 2.68 -4.19 -6.88
C LEU A 222 2.41 -3.45 -8.20
N ASN A 223 1.89 -2.22 -8.14
CA ASN A 223 1.67 -1.39 -9.30
C ASN A 223 2.97 -1.02 -10.01
N GLY A 224 4.01 -0.66 -9.25
CA GLY A 224 5.35 -0.36 -9.77
C GLY A 224 5.98 -1.57 -10.48
N LEU A 225 5.83 -2.76 -9.90
CA LEU A 225 6.29 -4.01 -10.52
C LEU A 225 5.61 -4.25 -11.87
N TYR A 226 4.28 -4.19 -11.92
CA TYR A 226 3.57 -4.34 -13.19
C TYR A 226 3.90 -3.23 -14.19
N HIS A 227 4.09 -1.99 -13.74
CA HIS A 227 4.48 -0.89 -14.62
C HIS A 227 5.87 -1.12 -15.24
N LYS A 228 6.85 -1.54 -14.46
CA LYS A 228 8.20 -1.89 -14.95
C LYS A 228 8.14 -3.04 -15.95
N LEU A 229 7.34 -4.07 -15.68
CA LEU A 229 7.16 -5.20 -16.57
C LEU A 229 6.48 -4.81 -17.88
N LEU A 230 5.36 -4.11 -17.81
CA LEU A 230 4.48 -3.96 -18.97
C LEU A 230 4.75 -2.68 -19.74
N ILE A 231 5.00 -1.57 -19.06
CA ILE A 231 5.12 -0.26 -19.72
C ILE A 231 6.56 0.00 -20.19
N GLN A 232 7.55 -0.45 -19.42
CA GLN A 232 8.98 -0.21 -19.69
C GLN A 232 9.65 -1.35 -20.48
N CYS A 233 8.93 -2.41 -20.83
CA CYS A 233 9.50 -3.48 -21.65
C CYS A 233 9.72 -3.05 -23.11
N VAL A 234 10.68 -3.71 -23.75
CA VAL A 234 11.00 -3.50 -25.16
C VAL A 234 9.92 -4.12 -26.06
N ASP A 235 9.56 -5.40 -25.82
CA ASP A 235 8.49 -6.08 -26.56
C ASP A 235 7.19 -6.15 -25.74
N LYS A 236 6.36 -5.14 -25.95
CA LYS A 236 5.05 -4.99 -25.29
C LYS A 236 4.08 -6.12 -25.62
N VAL A 237 4.12 -6.64 -26.85
CA VAL A 237 3.18 -7.68 -27.29
C VAL A 237 3.57 -9.02 -26.67
N GLU A 238 4.85 -9.37 -26.70
CA GLU A 238 5.36 -10.59 -26.08
C GLU A 238 5.12 -10.57 -24.56
N MET A 239 5.46 -9.48 -23.89
CA MET A 239 5.26 -9.35 -22.45
C MET A 239 3.79 -9.45 -22.05
N PHE A 240 2.90 -8.82 -22.83
CA PHE A 240 1.46 -8.95 -22.63
C PHE A 240 1.01 -10.41 -22.77
N GLN A 241 1.48 -11.12 -23.79
CA GLN A 241 1.16 -12.54 -23.98
C GLN A 241 1.62 -13.40 -22.82
N ALA A 242 2.86 -13.19 -22.36
CA ALA A 242 3.42 -13.90 -21.22
C ALA A 242 2.60 -13.65 -19.94
N LEU A 243 2.19 -12.41 -19.69
CA LEU A 243 1.40 -12.05 -18.51
C LEU A 243 0.05 -12.78 -18.45
N TRP A 244 -0.79 -12.65 -19.49
CA TRP A 244 -2.14 -13.23 -19.42
C TRP A 244 -2.09 -14.76 -19.48
N MET A 245 -1.09 -15.34 -20.15
CA MET A 245 -0.84 -16.78 -20.11
C MET A 245 -0.46 -17.22 -18.71
N ALA A 246 0.44 -16.52 -18.03
CA ALA A 246 0.84 -16.83 -16.65
C ALA A 246 -0.33 -16.74 -15.66
N LEU A 247 -1.24 -15.77 -15.86
CA LEU A 247 -2.47 -15.67 -15.10
C LEU A 247 -3.36 -16.91 -15.33
N LYS A 248 -3.56 -17.30 -16.59
CA LYS A 248 -4.37 -18.47 -16.97
C LYS A 248 -3.81 -19.80 -16.46
N SER A 249 -2.49 -19.98 -16.52
CA SER A 249 -1.81 -21.20 -16.06
C SER A 249 -1.50 -21.22 -14.57
N ASN A 250 -1.89 -20.18 -13.83
CA ASN A 250 -1.57 -20.01 -12.41
C ASN A 250 -0.05 -20.08 -12.12
N THR A 251 0.76 -19.45 -12.98
CA THR A 251 2.23 -19.38 -12.89
C THR A 251 2.73 -17.93 -12.73
N MET A 252 1.91 -17.05 -12.15
CA MET A 252 2.26 -15.63 -11.94
C MET A 252 3.54 -15.45 -11.11
N VAL A 253 3.79 -16.30 -10.11
CA VAL A 253 5.03 -16.23 -9.32
C VAL A 253 6.25 -16.48 -10.21
N SER A 254 6.21 -17.54 -11.02
CA SER A 254 7.30 -17.85 -11.97
C SER A 254 7.46 -16.77 -13.03
N PHE A 255 6.37 -16.13 -13.47
CA PHE A 255 6.43 -15.00 -14.39
C PHE A 255 7.21 -13.82 -13.78
N PHE A 256 7.01 -13.48 -12.51
CA PHE A 256 7.83 -12.45 -11.86
C PHE A 256 9.31 -12.85 -11.76
N GLU A 257 9.59 -14.08 -11.33
CA GLU A 257 10.96 -14.59 -11.18
C GLU A 257 11.73 -14.59 -12.51
N GLN A 258 11.09 -15.02 -13.60
CA GLN A 258 11.69 -15.05 -14.95
C GLN A 258 11.99 -13.66 -15.51
N ASN A 259 11.31 -12.63 -15.01
CA ASN A 259 11.50 -11.25 -15.44
C ASN A 259 12.35 -10.43 -14.45
N GLY A 260 13.20 -11.11 -13.67
CA GLY A 260 14.23 -10.47 -12.83
C GLY A 260 13.76 -10.02 -11.45
N PHE A 261 12.53 -10.37 -11.05
CA PHE A 261 12.04 -10.09 -9.70
C PHE A 261 12.31 -11.29 -8.80
N HIS A 262 13.49 -11.30 -8.19
CA HIS A 262 13.89 -12.32 -7.22
C HIS A 262 12.97 -12.31 -5.99
N ARG A 263 12.99 -13.42 -5.23
CA ARG A 263 12.17 -13.58 -4.02
C ARG A 263 12.26 -12.41 -3.04
N THR A 264 13.43 -11.80 -2.89
CA THR A 264 13.61 -10.64 -2.00
C THR A 264 12.80 -9.42 -2.43
N ALA A 265 12.67 -9.16 -3.74
CA ALA A 265 11.78 -8.11 -4.24
C ALA A 265 10.30 -8.47 -4.06
N LEU A 266 9.99 -9.77 -4.10
CA LEU A 266 8.64 -10.29 -3.87
C LEU A 266 8.26 -10.33 -2.38
N ASP A 267 9.22 -10.28 -1.46
CA ASP A 267 8.94 -10.22 -0.02
C ASP A 267 8.21 -8.91 0.36
N CYS A 268 8.47 -7.81 -0.37
CA CYS A 268 7.74 -6.54 -0.25
C CYS A 268 6.27 -6.64 -0.67
N ILE A 269 5.87 -7.71 -1.36
CA ILE A 269 4.49 -8.02 -1.76
C ILE A 269 4.11 -9.46 -1.38
N SER A 270 4.44 -9.85 -0.15
CA SER A 270 4.23 -11.21 0.35
C SER A 270 2.77 -11.70 0.26
N GLY A 271 1.79 -10.79 0.38
CA GLY A 271 0.37 -11.08 0.22
C GLY A 271 0.01 -11.62 -1.18
N PRO A 272 0.23 -10.83 -2.25
CA PRO A 272 0.06 -11.28 -3.63
C PRO A 272 0.77 -12.58 -3.97
N VAL A 273 2.01 -12.79 -3.50
CA VAL A 273 2.75 -14.05 -3.75
C VAL A 273 1.99 -15.24 -3.17
N ARG A 274 1.53 -15.14 -1.91
CA ARG A 274 0.72 -16.18 -1.26
C ARG A 274 -0.60 -16.40 -1.99
N TYR A 275 -1.22 -15.34 -2.51
CA TYR A 275 -2.47 -15.42 -3.27
C TYR A 275 -2.31 -16.28 -4.54
N PHE A 276 -1.22 -16.10 -5.29
CA PHE A 276 -0.99 -16.83 -6.54
C PHE A 276 -0.64 -18.31 -6.37
N VAL A 277 -0.28 -18.76 -5.17
CA VAL A 277 -0.05 -20.19 -4.88
C VAL A 277 -1.33 -21.00 -5.03
N PHE A 278 -2.50 -20.39 -4.81
CA PHE A 278 -3.78 -21.08 -4.91
C PHE A 278 -4.31 -21.10 -6.35
N PRO A 279 -4.67 -22.28 -6.89
CA PRO A 279 -5.41 -22.37 -8.15
C PRO A 279 -6.71 -21.54 -8.09
N PRO A 280 -7.18 -20.93 -9.19
CA PRO A 280 -8.32 -20.01 -9.19
C PRO A 280 -9.56 -20.52 -8.44
N ASN A 281 -9.94 -21.78 -8.65
CA ASN A 281 -11.11 -22.40 -8.00
C ASN A 281 -10.89 -22.79 -6.52
N LYS A 282 -9.65 -22.73 -6.03
CA LYS A 282 -9.26 -23.01 -4.65
C LYS A 282 -8.73 -21.76 -3.93
N ARG A 283 -8.88 -20.59 -4.53
CA ARG A 283 -8.52 -19.32 -3.88
C ARG A 283 -9.45 -19.07 -2.70
N PRO A 284 -8.90 -18.70 -1.52
CA PRO A 284 -9.71 -18.29 -0.39
C PRO A 284 -10.64 -17.13 -0.75
N SER A 285 -11.94 -17.28 -0.48
CA SER A 285 -12.95 -16.23 -0.76
C SER A 285 -12.76 -14.97 0.07
N VAL A 286 -11.91 -15.01 1.10
CA VAL A 286 -11.55 -13.85 1.92
C VAL A 286 -10.90 -12.74 1.08
N PHE A 287 -10.19 -13.08 -0.01
CA PHE A 287 -9.60 -12.07 -0.88
C PHE A 287 -10.69 -11.30 -1.65
N ARG A 288 -11.73 -11.99 -2.15
CA ARG A 288 -12.90 -11.31 -2.71
C ARG A 288 -13.65 -10.50 -1.66
N HIS A 289 -13.66 -10.97 -0.41
CA HIS A 289 -14.23 -10.21 0.70
C HIS A 289 -13.48 -8.91 0.97
N ILE A 290 -12.15 -8.94 0.98
CA ILE A 290 -11.29 -7.75 1.09
C ILE A 290 -11.61 -6.76 -0.04
N ALA A 291 -11.66 -7.24 -1.29
CA ALA A 291 -12.00 -6.41 -2.44
C ALA A 291 -13.39 -5.76 -2.28
N PHE A 292 -14.40 -6.52 -1.84
CA PHE A 292 -15.74 -6.02 -1.58
C PHE A 292 -15.81 -4.99 -0.45
N ILE A 293 -15.05 -5.17 0.64
CA ILE A 293 -14.96 -4.20 1.73
C ILE A 293 -14.31 -2.89 1.25
N ARG A 294 -13.24 -2.98 0.45
CA ARG A 294 -12.56 -1.82 -0.14
C ARG A 294 -13.42 -1.07 -1.17
N ALA A 295 -14.31 -1.78 -1.87
CA ALA A 295 -15.31 -1.17 -2.76
C ALA A 295 -16.46 -0.54 -1.95
N SER A 296 -16.22 0.63 -1.35
CA SER A 296 -17.19 1.31 -0.46
C SER A 296 -18.56 1.55 -1.11
N ALA A 297 -18.61 1.85 -2.41
CA ALA A 297 -19.84 2.08 -3.15
C ALA A 297 -20.68 0.81 -3.41
N LEU A 298 -20.09 -0.39 -3.30
CA LEU A 298 -20.79 -1.64 -3.57
C LEU A 298 -21.55 -2.12 -2.33
N THR A 299 -22.86 -2.20 -2.46
CA THR A 299 -23.78 -2.74 -1.44
C THR A 299 -24.36 -4.10 -1.82
N GLU A 300 -24.04 -4.61 -3.00
CA GLU A 300 -24.52 -5.91 -3.49
C GLU A 300 -23.39 -6.96 -3.37
N PRO A 301 -23.45 -7.85 -2.37
CA PRO A 301 -22.40 -8.83 -2.13
C PRO A 301 -22.41 -9.92 -3.21
N PRO A 302 -21.24 -10.30 -3.77
CA PRO A 302 -21.14 -11.45 -4.67
C PRO A 302 -21.67 -12.76 -4.05
N PRO A 303 -22.19 -13.70 -4.86
CA PRO A 303 -22.75 -14.97 -4.37
C PRO A 303 -21.86 -15.73 -3.38
N VAL A 304 -20.55 -15.80 -3.66
CA VAL A 304 -19.59 -16.47 -2.77
C VAL A 304 -19.53 -15.81 -1.38
N LEU A 305 -19.66 -14.48 -1.28
CA LEU A 305 -19.66 -13.80 0.01
C LEU A 305 -20.98 -13.99 0.76
N ARG A 306 -22.10 -14.10 0.04
CA ARG A 306 -23.40 -14.43 0.63
C ARG A 306 -23.39 -15.79 1.32
N ARG A 307 -22.76 -16.78 0.67
CA ARG A 307 -22.54 -18.11 1.22
C ARG A 307 -21.59 -18.08 2.43
N ASP A 308 -20.43 -17.46 2.26
CA ASP A 308 -19.29 -17.64 3.17
C ASP A 308 -19.31 -16.74 4.40
N TYR A 309 -19.79 -15.50 4.26
CA TYR A 309 -19.63 -14.45 5.29
C TYR A 309 -20.96 -13.89 5.81
N GLY A 310 -22.05 -14.63 5.58
CA GLY A 310 -23.34 -14.33 6.19
C GLY A 310 -24.14 -13.20 5.54
N TYR A 311 -23.67 -12.65 4.42
CA TYR A 311 -24.38 -11.58 3.72
C TYR A 311 -25.76 -12.00 3.21
N GLN A 312 -26.02 -13.29 2.99
CA GLN A 312 -27.37 -13.79 2.68
C GLN A 312 -28.41 -13.50 3.77
N LEU A 313 -27.97 -13.23 5.01
CA LEU A 313 -28.85 -12.95 6.15
C LEU A 313 -29.16 -11.45 6.28
N CYS A 314 -28.53 -10.60 5.45
CA CYS A 314 -28.83 -9.17 5.37
C CYS A 314 -30.17 -8.96 4.65
N LYS A 315 -31.06 -8.22 5.30
CA LYS A 315 -32.38 -7.84 4.78
C LYS A 315 -32.37 -6.46 4.12
N GLN A 316 -31.41 -5.61 4.49
CA GLN A 316 -31.26 -4.24 3.97
C GLN A 316 -29.79 -3.91 3.69
N ARG A 317 -29.54 -2.86 2.90
CA ARG A 317 -28.18 -2.41 2.52
C ARG A 317 -27.36 -1.94 3.72
N GLU A 318 -28.02 -1.35 4.71
CA GLU A 318 -27.40 -0.88 5.95
C GLU A 318 -26.78 -2.05 6.73
N GLU A 319 -27.37 -3.25 6.64
CA GLU A 319 -26.83 -4.46 7.27
C GLU A 319 -25.59 -4.98 6.52
N VAL A 320 -25.54 -4.82 5.20
CA VAL A 320 -24.34 -5.14 4.39
C VAL A 320 -23.21 -4.20 4.74
N GLU A 321 -23.47 -2.90 4.81
CA GLU A 321 -22.47 -1.90 5.22
C GLU A 321 -22.00 -2.13 6.66
N LYS A 322 -22.90 -2.52 7.56
CA LYS A 322 -22.54 -2.93 8.92
C LYS A 322 -21.60 -4.14 8.91
N LEU A 323 -21.91 -5.19 8.15
CA LEU A 323 -21.02 -6.35 8.03
C LEU A 323 -19.67 -5.98 7.41
N LYS A 324 -19.62 -5.12 6.38
CA LYS A 324 -18.36 -4.61 5.82
C LYS A 324 -17.51 -3.93 6.89
N LYS A 325 -18.12 -3.11 7.76
CA LYS A 325 -17.41 -2.45 8.88
C LYS A 325 -16.87 -3.46 9.89
N ILE A 326 -17.65 -4.48 10.25
CA ILE A 326 -17.24 -5.52 11.20
C ILE A 326 -16.07 -6.33 10.63
N TYR A 327 -16.17 -6.82 9.39
CA TYR A 327 -15.09 -7.58 8.76
C TYR A 327 -13.87 -6.72 8.45
N GLY A 328 -14.06 -5.45 8.07
CA GLY A 328 -12.96 -4.49 7.93
C GLY A 328 -12.25 -4.20 9.25
N HIS A 329 -12.93 -4.29 10.39
CA HIS A 329 -12.28 -4.27 11.71
C HIS A 329 -11.49 -5.55 11.97
N ILE A 330 -12.04 -6.72 11.67
CA ILE A 330 -11.35 -8.01 11.82
C ILE A 330 -10.05 -8.01 11.00
N LEU A 331 -10.12 -7.64 9.72
CA LEU A 331 -8.99 -7.66 8.78
C LEU A 331 -7.89 -6.63 9.08
N ARG A 332 -8.20 -5.59 9.85
CA ARG A 332 -7.18 -4.66 10.37
C ARG A 332 -6.41 -5.23 11.57
N ASN A 333 -6.97 -6.22 12.26
CA ASN A 333 -6.42 -6.76 13.51
C ASN A 333 -5.94 -8.22 13.39
N ARG A 334 -6.25 -8.90 12.28
CA ARG A 334 -5.96 -10.32 12.06
C ARG A 334 -5.56 -10.58 10.61
N ASP A 335 -4.75 -11.60 10.43
CA ASP A 335 -4.39 -12.11 9.11
C ASP A 335 -5.63 -12.62 8.33
N PRO A 336 -5.75 -12.35 7.01
CA PRO A 336 -6.87 -12.84 6.20
C PRO A 336 -7.11 -14.35 6.29
N CYS A 337 -6.06 -15.16 6.48
CA CYS A 337 -6.19 -16.61 6.64
C CYS A 337 -6.93 -16.96 7.94
N ALA A 338 -6.83 -16.15 9.00
CA ALA A 338 -7.60 -16.38 10.23
C ALA A 338 -9.11 -16.23 9.98
N LEU A 339 -9.51 -15.23 9.17
CA LEU A 339 -10.91 -15.06 8.77
C LEU A 339 -11.38 -16.19 7.85
N HIS A 340 -10.56 -16.59 6.87
CA HIS A 340 -10.85 -17.75 6.02
C HIS A 340 -11.02 -19.05 6.85
N ASN A 341 -10.07 -19.36 7.73
CA ASN A 341 -10.14 -20.56 8.58
C ASN A 341 -11.35 -20.54 9.50
N SER A 342 -11.72 -19.36 10.01
CA SER A 342 -12.94 -19.21 10.83
C SER A 342 -14.22 -19.37 10.01
N CYS A 343 -14.23 -18.97 8.74
CA CYS A 343 -15.32 -19.25 7.81
C CYS A 343 -15.48 -20.76 7.59
N VAL A 344 -14.40 -21.43 7.17
CA VAL A 344 -14.37 -22.88 6.91
C VAL A 344 -14.74 -23.66 8.18
N GLY A 345 -14.18 -23.27 9.33
CA GLY A 345 -14.40 -23.88 10.63
C GLY A 345 -15.72 -23.50 11.32
N ARG A 346 -16.53 -22.62 10.71
CA ARG A 346 -17.80 -22.10 11.28
C ARG A 346 -17.65 -21.41 12.63
N GLN A 347 -16.53 -20.71 12.79
CA GLN A 347 -16.14 -19.98 13.99
C GLN A 347 -16.13 -18.46 13.78
N LEU A 348 -16.85 -17.95 12.76
CA LEU A 348 -16.95 -16.51 12.50
C LEU A 348 -17.40 -15.72 13.73
N TRP A 349 -18.40 -16.22 14.46
CA TRP A 349 -18.85 -15.56 15.69
C TRP A 349 -17.76 -15.50 16.76
N GLN A 350 -17.00 -16.59 16.92
CA GLN A 350 -15.90 -16.66 17.87
C GLN A 350 -14.80 -15.65 17.49
N LEU A 351 -14.44 -15.57 16.21
CA LEU A 351 -13.46 -14.60 15.72
C LEU A 351 -13.91 -13.14 15.96
N VAL A 352 -15.20 -12.84 15.77
CA VAL A 352 -15.78 -11.52 16.07
C VAL A 352 -15.57 -11.15 17.55
N LEU A 353 -15.84 -12.08 18.47
CA LEU A 353 -15.65 -11.85 19.91
C LEU A 353 -14.18 -11.65 20.26
N GLU A 354 -13.29 -12.47 19.71
CA GLU A 354 -11.84 -12.40 19.96
C GLU A 354 -11.20 -11.11 19.46
N THR A 355 -11.69 -10.57 18.34
CA THR A 355 -11.21 -9.32 17.75
C THR A 355 -11.86 -8.07 18.34
N LYS A 356 -12.82 -8.25 19.26
CA LYS A 356 -13.62 -7.18 19.86
C LYS A 356 -14.23 -6.25 18.80
N ALA A 357 -14.70 -6.84 17.70
CA ALA A 357 -15.31 -6.06 16.63
C ALA A 357 -16.60 -5.37 17.11
N PRO A 358 -16.96 -4.20 16.57
CA PRO A 358 -18.10 -3.41 17.05
C PRO A 358 -19.42 -4.06 16.65
N VAL A 359 -19.95 -4.94 17.51
CA VAL A 359 -21.19 -5.69 17.30
C VAL A 359 -22.18 -5.53 18.46
N ASP A 360 -23.47 -5.59 18.14
CA ASP A 360 -24.54 -5.83 19.10
C ASP A 360 -24.66 -7.33 19.33
N LEU A 361 -24.30 -7.79 20.54
CA LEU A 361 -24.23 -9.22 20.88
C LEU A 361 -25.56 -9.96 20.72
N GLN A 362 -26.70 -9.27 20.81
CA GLN A 362 -28.02 -9.88 20.68
C GLN A 362 -28.51 -9.87 19.23
N LYS A 363 -28.30 -8.75 18.52
CA LYS A 363 -28.88 -8.56 17.18
C LYS A 363 -28.00 -9.10 16.05
N ASP A 364 -26.69 -8.98 16.19
CA ASP A 364 -25.76 -9.25 15.08
C ASP A 364 -25.29 -10.68 15.02
N ARG A 365 -25.42 -11.45 16.11
CA ARG A 365 -25.02 -12.87 16.17
C ARG A 365 -25.57 -13.67 15.00
N ARG A 366 -26.78 -13.35 14.54
CA ARG A 366 -27.43 -14.02 13.41
C ARG A 366 -26.58 -14.01 12.14
N PHE A 367 -25.81 -12.95 11.87
CA PHE A 367 -25.02 -12.83 10.64
C PHE A 367 -23.85 -13.82 10.57
N PHE A 368 -23.43 -14.39 11.69
CA PHE A 368 -22.22 -15.22 11.76
C PHE A 368 -22.55 -16.71 11.83
N VAL A 369 -23.76 -17.09 11.39
CA VAL A 369 -24.22 -18.48 11.33
C VAL A 369 -24.14 -18.98 9.89
N ASN A 370 -23.32 -20.00 9.66
CA ASN A 370 -23.22 -20.64 8.35
C ASN A 370 -24.42 -21.56 8.13
N ILE A 371 -25.15 -21.35 7.02
CA ILE A 371 -26.31 -22.16 6.66
C ILE A 371 -25.78 -23.47 6.03
N ALA A 372 -25.64 -24.50 6.87
CA ALA A 372 -25.28 -25.88 6.50
C ALA A 372 -23.82 -26.10 6.02
N PRO A 373 -23.33 -27.37 6.05
CA PRO A 373 -22.06 -27.72 5.40
C PRO A 373 -22.15 -27.50 3.89
N HIS A 374 -21.34 -26.60 3.35
CA HIS A 374 -21.05 -26.55 1.92
C HIS A 374 -19.62 -27.05 1.70
N PRO A 375 -19.37 -28.01 0.78
CA PRO A 375 -18.03 -28.58 0.57
C PRO A 375 -17.01 -27.55 0.08
N GLU A 376 -17.47 -26.45 -0.53
CA GLU A 376 -16.62 -25.38 -1.04
C GLU A 376 -16.68 -24.09 -0.20
N LEU A 377 -17.23 -24.16 1.01
CA LEU A 377 -17.28 -23.03 1.94
C LEU A 377 -15.88 -22.42 2.11
N GLY A 378 -15.78 -21.10 1.97
CA GLY A 378 -14.52 -20.36 2.10
C GLY A 378 -13.65 -20.28 0.84
N PHE A 379 -14.10 -20.83 -0.30
CA PHE A 379 -13.33 -20.84 -1.56
C PHE A 379 -14.13 -20.27 -2.73
N GLU A 380 -13.47 -19.69 -3.74
CA GLU A 380 -14.12 -19.10 -4.93
C GLU A 380 -15.11 -20.03 -5.65
N SER A 381 -14.86 -21.35 -5.63
CA SER A 381 -15.77 -22.39 -6.14
C SER A 381 -16.10 -22.31 -7.64
N GLY A 382 -16.52 -23.43 -8.22
CA GLY A 382 -17.10 -23.41 -9.57
C GLY A 382 -18.53 -22.84 -9.59
N PRO A 383 -19.11 -22.60 -10.78
CA PRO A 383 -20.49 -22.13 -10.92
C PRO A 383 -21.51 -23.00 -10.16
N ASP A 384 -21.30 -24.32 -10.13
CA ASP A 384 -22.19 -25.26 -9.44
C ASP A 384 -22.29 -25.00 -7.92
N GLY A 385 -21.20 -24.55 -7.30
CA GLY A 385 -21.13 -24.21 -5.88
C GLY A 385 -21.81 -22.91 -5.48
N LEU A 386 -22.26 -22.13 -6.46
CA LEU A 386 -22.82 -20.79 -6.28
C LEU A 386 -24.28 -20.67 -6.72
N LYS A 387 -24.83 -21.65 -7.44
CA LYS A 387 -26.22 -21.64 -7.97
C LYS A 387 -27.28 -21.24 -6.93
N GLY A 388 -27.15 -21.70 -5.68
CA GLY A 388 -28.09 -21.37 -4.60
C GLY A 388 -28.00 -19.93 -4.06
N TYR A 389 -26.98 -19.18 -4.47
CA TYR A 389 -26.66 -17.83 -3.98
C TYR A 389 -26.69 -16.77 -5.09
N GLU A 390 -27.03 -17.16 -6.31
CA GLU A 390 -27.18 -16.26 -7.47
C GLU A 390 -28.40 -15.34 -7.34
N GLY A 391 -28.44 -14.29 -8.16
CA GLY A 391 -29.52 -13.29 -8.18
C GLY A 391 -29.19 -12.03 -7.37
N GLN A 392 -30.16 -11.12 -7.23
CA GLN A 392 -30.02 -9.92 -6.40
C GLN A 392 -30.47 -10.21 -4.97
N LEU A 393 -29.68 -9.78 -3.99
CA LEU A 393 -30.05 -9.88 -2.58
C LEU A 393 -31.23 -8.96 -2.26
N PHE A 394 -31.21 -7.74 -2.81
CA PHE A 394 -32.30 -6.78 -2.66
C PHE A 394 -33.13 -6.73 -3.94
N LYS A 395 -34.40 -7.16 -3.85
CA LYS A 395 -35.35 -6.94 -4.94
C LYS A 395 -35.49 -5.44 -5.18
N LYS A 396 -35.38 -5.00 -6.44
CA LYS A 396 -35.76 -3.63 -6.82
C LYS A 396 -37.22 -3.44 -6.42
N ARG A 397 -37.50 -2.49 -5.52
CA ARG A 397 -38.87 -1.99 -5.34
C ARG A 397 -39.25 -1.34 -6.67
N MET A 398 -40.20 -1.95 -7.39
CA MET A 398 -40.78 -1.37 -8.59
C MET A 398 -41.60 -0.14 -8.23
#